data_AF-A0A3D1E4S4-F1
#
_entry.id   AF-A0A3D1E4S4-F1
#
_cell.length_a   1.000
_cell.length_b   1.000
_cell.length_c   1.000
_cell.angle_alpha   90.00
_cell.angle_beta   90.00
_cell.angle_gamma   90.00
#
_symmetry.space_group_name_H-M   'P 1'
#
loop_
_entity.id
_entity.type
_entity.pdbx_description
1 polymer ?
#
loop_
_entity_poly.entity_id
_entity_poly.type
_entity_poly.pdbx_seq_one_letter_code
_entity_poly.pdbx_strand_id
1 'polypeptide(L)'
;MEKWVIRKAFEDYLPESVVWRQKEQFSDGVGYSWIDTLKEVVGREVSDEQLANARFRFPVQTPTSKEEYYYRGIFESHFPSEAAALCVPSVPSVA
;
A
#
# COMPACT_ATOMS: atom_id res chain seq x y z
N MET A 1 -14.31 -13.60 15.17
CA MET A 1 -14.09 -12.14 15.22
C MET A 1 -12.62 -11.88 15.52
N GLU A 2 -11.93 -11.06 14.71
CA GLU A 2 -10.56 -10.64 15.02
C GLU A 2 -10.51 -9.85 16.33
N LYS A 3 -9.37 -9.89 17.04
CA LYS A 3 -9.11 -9.06 18.23
C LYS A 3 -10.15 -9.23 19.36
N TRP A 4 -10.72 -10.44 19.50
CA TRP A 4 -11.80 -10.71 20.45
C TRP A 4 -11.48 -10.30 21.89
N VAL A 5 -10.29 -10.61 22.41
CA VAL A 5 -9.89 -10.29 23.79
C VAL A 5 -9.94 -8.78 24.06
N ILE A 6 -9.44 -7.97 23.11
CA ILE A 6 -9.49 -6.50 23.21
C ILE A 6 -10.94 -6.03 23.17
N ARG A 7 -11.76 -6.55 22.24
CA ARG A 7 -13.17 -6.15 22.13
C ARG A 7 -13.95 -6.45 23.40
N LYS A 8 -13.76 -7.65 23.97
CA LYS A 8 -14.42 -8.06 25.21
C LYS A 8 -13.99 -7.21 26.42
N ALA A 9 -12.69 -6.89 26.53
CA ALA A 9 -12.17 -6.10 27.65
C ALA A 9 -12.71 -4.65 27.72
N PHE A 10 -13.19 -4.11 26.60
CA PHE A 10 -13.69 -2.73 26.49
C PHE A 10 -15.14 -2.67 26.00
N GLU A 11 -15.92 -3.75 26.14
CA GLU A 11 -17.26 -3.83 25.55
C GLU A 11 -18.24 -2.79 26.10
N ASP A 12 -18.05 -2.37 27.36
CA ASP A 12 -18.91 -1.36 28.01
C ASP A 12 -18.51 0.09 27.67
N TYR A 13 -17.42 0.29 26.92
CA TYR A 13 -16.85 1.63 26.64
C TYR A 13 -17.35 2.25 25.34
N LEU A 14 -17.87 1.43 24.41
CA LEU A 14 -18.29 1.84 23.07
C LEU A 14 -19.64 1.19 22.72
N PRO A 15 -20.41 1.76 21.78
CA PRO A 15 -21.62 1.11 21.29
C PRO A 15 -21.33 -0.31 20.77
N GLU A 16 -22.24 -1.25 21.03
CA GLU A 16 -22.10 -2.66 20.62
C GLU A 16 -21.78 -2.79 19.11
N SER A 17 -22.41 -1.94 18.28
CA SER A 17 -22.18 -1.86 16.83
C SER A 17 -20.75 -1.48 16.42
N VAL A 18 -20.00 -0.82 17.32
CA VAL A 18 -18.59 -0.47 17.12
C VAL A 18 -17.69 -1.57 17.69
N VAL A 19 -17.97 -2.04 18.92
CA VAL A 19 -17.20 -3.09 19.60
C VAL A 19 -17.15 -4.37 18.77
N TRP A 20 -18.25 -4.74 18.12
CA TRP A 20 -18.36 -5.96 17.34
C TRP A 20 -18.41 -5.70 15.83
N ARG A 21 -18.01 -4.52 15.36
CA ARG A 21 -17.88 -4.24 13.93
C ARG A 21 -16.82 -5.15 13.29
N GLN A 22 -17.20 -5.85 12.23
CA GLN A 22 -16.27 -6.64 11.42
C GLN A 22 -15.24 -5.72 10.76
N LYS A 23 -13.99 -6.17 10.66
CA LYS A 23 -12.98 -5.44 9.91
C LYS A 23 -13.33 -5.50 8.42
N GLU A 24 -13.43 -4.32 7.82
CA GLU A 24 -13.44 -4.15 6.37
C GLU A 24 -12.01 -3.90 5.88
N GLN A 25 -11.75 -4.18 4.61
CA GLN A 25 -10.45 -3.89 4.01
C GLN A 25 -10.24 -2.37 3.98
N PHE A 26 -8.99 -1.90 4.13
CA PHE A 26 -8.71 -0.47 4.23
C PHE A 26 -9.18 0.32 3.00
N SER A 27 -9.24 -0.35 1.84
CA SER A 27 -9.84 0.14 0.60
C SER A 27 -11.30 0.55 0.75
N ASP A 28 -12.09 -0.26 1.45
CA ASP A 28 -13.53 -0.08 1.56
C ASP A 28 -13.88 1.00 2.58
N GLY A 29 -13.04 1.14 3.63
CA GLY A 29 -13.26 2.10 4.71
C GLY A 29 -12.94 3.55 4.37
N VAL A 30 -12.10 3.81 3.36
CA VAL A 30 -11.74 5.17 2.90
C VAL A 30 -12.62 5.63 1.73
N GLY A 31 -13.13 4.69 0.94
CA GLY A 31 -14.01 4.91 -0.20
C GLY A 31 -13.40 4.44 -1.52
N TYR A 32 -14.20 3.72 -2.33
CA TYR A 32 -13.75 3.12 -3.60
C TYR A 32 -13.08 4.10 -4.56
N SER A 33 -13.57 5.34 -4.61
CA SER A 33 -13.03 6.38 -5.50
C SER A 33 -11.55 6.67 -5.25
N TRP A 34 -11.04 6.48 -4.03
CA TRP A 34 -9.64 6.74 -3.71
C TRP A 34 -8.70 5.81 -4.49
N ILE A 35 -8.96 4.49 -4.45
CA ILE A 35 -8.11 3.50 -5.12
C ILE A 35 -8.26 3.60 -6.64
N ASP A 36 -9.47 3.83 -7.12
CA ASP A 36 -9.69 3.97 -8.56
C ASP A 36 -8.97 5.20 -9.12
N THR A 37 -9.03 6.33 -8.41
CA THR A 37 -8.26 7.54 -8.76
C THR A 37 -6.76 7.25 -8.75
N LEU A 38 -6.27 6.51 -7.76
CA LEU A 38 -4.85 6.18 -7.67
C LEU A 38 -4.39 5.32 -8.84
N LYS A 39 -5.15 4.29 -9.21
CA LYS A 39 -4.89 3.46 -10.40
C LYS A 39 -4.93 4.27 -11.68
N GLU A 40 -5.86 5.22 -11.82
CA GLU A 40 -5.96 6.10 -12.98
C GLU A 40 -4.71 7.00 -13.11
N VAL A 41 -4.33 7.69 -12.02
CA VAL A 41 -3.15 8.55 -12.00
C VAL A 41 -1.91 7.74 -12.36
N VAL A 42 -1.67 6.63 -11.67
CA VAL A 42 -0.52 5.76 -11.91
C VAL A 42 -0.52 5.22 -13.35
N GLY A 43 -1.69 4.86 -13.88
CA GLY A 43 -1.84 4.38 -15.25
C GLY A 43 -1.44 5.41 -16.31
N ARG A 44 -1.60 6.71 -16.00
CA ARG A 44 -1.17 7.83 -16.85
C ARG A 44 0.31 8.15 -16.68
N GLU A 45 0.82 8.11 -15.45
CA GLU A 45 2.20 8.52 -15.13
C GLU A 45 3.24 7.44 -15.44
N VAL A 46 2.83 6.16 -15.50
CA VAL A 46 3.73 5.03 -15.78
C VAL A 46 3.25 4.24 -17.00
N SER A 47 4.06 4.23 -18.06
CA SER A 47 3.80 3.45 -19.26
C SER A 47 4.12 1.96 -19.08
N ASP A 48 3.54 1.11 -19.93
CA ASP A 48 3.83 -0.33 -19.93
C ASP A 48 5.30 -0.60 -20.28
N GLU A 49 5.89 0.23 -21.15
CA GLU A 49 7.31 0.15 -21.51
C GLU A 49 8.23 0.49 -20.34
N GLN A 50 7.88 1.51 -19.54
CA GLN A 50 8.64 1.85 -18.34
C GLN A 50 8.64 0.69 -17.34
N LEU A 51 7.48 0.05 -17.13
CA LEU A 51 7.37 -1.11 -16.25
C LEU A 51 8.13 -2.32 -16.82
N ALA A 52 8.01 -2.61 -18.11
CA ALA A 52 8.73 -3.70 -18.77
C ALA A 52 10.26 -3.55 -18.66
N ASN A 53 10.75 -2.30 -18.62
CA ASN A 53 12.15 -1.97 -18.46
C ASN A 53 12.55 -1.61 -17.02
N ALA A 54 11.67 -1.79 -16.04
CA ALA A 54 11.89 -1.35 -14.66
C ALA A 54 13.19 -1.89 -14.05
N ARG A 55 13.58 -3.13 -14.38
CA ARG A 55 14.83 -3.76 -13.90
C ARG A 55 16.11 -3.00 -14.25
N PHE A 56 16.10 -2.22 -15.33
CA PHE A 56 17.26 -1.45 -15.76
C PHE A 56 17.37 -0.13 -15.00
N ARG A 57 16.24 0.42 -14.55
CA ARG A 57 16.19 1.65 -13.76
C ARG A 57 16.33 1.36 -12.26
N PHE A 58 15.60 0.36 -11.78
CA PHE A 58 15.54 -0.07 -10.39
C PHE A 58 16.05 -1.51 -10.27
N PRO A 59 17.38 -1.74 -10.31
CA PRO A 59 17.93 -3.10 -10.28
C PRO A 59 17.73 -3.82 -8.94
N VAL A 60 17.56 -3.06 -7.86
CA VAL A 60 17.32 -3.57 -6.50
C VAL A 60 15.86 -3.38 -6.14
N GLN A 61 15.21 -4.46 -5.71
CA GLN A 61 13.77 -4.49 -5.38
C GLN A 61 12.93 -3.88 -6.51
N THR A 62 13.08 -4.44 -7.70
CA THR A 62 12.42 -3.96 -8.92
C THR A 62 10.90 -3.92 -8.73
N PRO A 63 10.25 -2.77 -9.01
CA PRO A 63 8.79 -2.67 -9.01
C PRO A 63 8.14 -3.68 -9.96
N THR A 64 7.08 -4.31 -9.50
CA THR A 64 6.31 -5.32 -10.25
C THR A 64 4.97 -4.80 -10.75
N SER A 65 4.54 -3.64 -10.24
CA SER A 65 3.34 -2.93 -10.69
C SER A 65 3.66 -1.48 -11.04
N LYS A 66 2.77 -0.84 -11.81
CA LYS A 66 2.88 0.60 -12.12
C LYS A 66 2.82 1.45 -10.86
N GLU A 67 2.04 1.03 -9.87
CA GLU A 67 1.87 1.74 -8.60
C GLU A 67 3.16 1.72 -7.80
N GLU A 68 3.77 0.53 -7.65
CA GLU A 68 5.10 0.40 -7.05
C GLU A 68 6.14 1.22 -7.80
N TYR A 69 6.09 1.23 -9.14
CA TYR A 69 7.04 2.00 -9.95
C TYR A 69 6.91 3.50 -9.68
N TYR A 70 5.67 3.99 -9.60
CA TYR A 70 5.38 5.38 -9.32
C TYR A 70 5.92 5.80 -7.95
N TYR A 71 5.60 5.04 -6.90
CA TYR A 71 6.12 5.31 -5.55
C TYR A 71 7.63 5.17 -5.46
N ARG A 72 8.21 4.15 -6.12
CA ARG A 72 9.66 3.96 -6.16
C ARG A 72 10.37 5.12 -6.84
N GLY A 73 9.79 5.68 -7.90
CA GLY A 73 10.30 6.88 -8.56
C GLY A 73 10.30 8.11 -7.64
N ILE A 74 9.23 8.32 -6.88
CA ILE A 74 9.17 9.39 -5.86
C ILE A 74 10.21 9.15 -4.78
N PHE A 75 10.30 7.94 -4.24
CA PHE A 75 11.26 7.57 -3.20
C PHE A 75 12.70 7.85 -3.66
N GLU A 76 13.09 7.37 -4.84
CA GLU A 76 14.44 7.55 -5.38
C GLU A 76 14.77 9.03 -5.66
N SER A 77 13.76 9.86 -6.01
CA SER A 77 13.96 11.30 -6.20
C SER A 77 14.38 12.02 -4.90
N HIS A 78 13.98 11.51 -3.74
CA HIS A 78 14.36 12.03 -2.43
C HIS A 78 15.57 11.30 -1.82
N PHE A 79 15.69 10.00 -2.10
CA PHE A 79 16.70 9.11 -1.52
C PHE A 79 17.42 8.32 -2.62
N PRO A 80 18.31 8.96 -3.41
CA PRO A 80 18.97 8.35 -4.57
C PRO A 80 20.14 7.45 -4.13
N SER A 81 19.88 6.45 -3.29
CA SER A 81 20.89 5.49 -2.86
C SER A 81 20.31 4.08 -2.76
N GLU A 82 21.11 3.11 -3.18
CA GLU A 82 20.77 1.69 -3.06
C GLU A 82 20.59 1.26 -1.61
N ALA A 83 21.43 1.78 -0.70
CA ALA A 83 21.31 1.52 0.73
C ALA A 83 19.95 1.95 1.29
N ALA A 84 19.44 3.12 0.91
CA ALA A 84 18.12 3.57 1.32
C ALA A 84 17.01 2.68 0.77
N ALA A 85 17.11 2.23 -0.48
CA ALA A 85 16.15 1.28 -1.04
C ALA A 85 16.13 -0.04 -0.25
N LEU A 86 17.30 -0.56 0.13
CA LEU A 86 17.41 -1.80 0.91
C LEU A 86 16.89 -1.67 2.35
N CYS A 87 16.71 -0.46 2.87
CA CYS A 87 16.04 -0.24 4.16
C CYS A 87 14.52 -0.44 4.08
N VAL A 88 13.93 -0.49 2.87
CA VAL A 88 12.51 -0.76 2.66
C VAL A 88 12.30 -2.27 2.49
N PRO A 89 11.54 -2.95 3.37
CA PRO A 89 11.29 -4.38 3.21
C PRO A 89 10.44 -4.69 1.97
N SER A 90 10.95 -5.50 1.04
CA SER A 90 10.23 -5.95 -0.15
C SER A 90 9.61 -7.35 0.07
N VAL A 91 8.80 -7.47 1.11
CA VAL A 91 8.06 -8.70 1.46
C VAL A 91 6.57 -8.49 1.22
N PRO A 92 5.80 -9.56 0.92
CA PRO A 92 4.35 -9.46 0.84
C PRO A 92 3.78 -8.79 2.09
N SER A 93 3.07 -7.69 1.89
CA SER A 93 2.40 -6.95 2.96
C SER A 93 0.93 -7.35 3.03
N VAL A 94 0.38 -7.36 4.25
CA VAL A 94 -1.06 -7.50 4.49
C VAL A 94 -1.68 -6.10 4.54
N ALA A 95 -1.59 -5.38 3.41
CA ALA A 95 -2.31 -4.13 3.20
C ALA A 95 -3.69 -4.42 2.57
#